data_AF-A0A6I9XQ19-F1
#
_entry.id   AF-A0A6I9XQ19-F1
#
_cell.length_a   1.000
_cell.length_b   1.000
_cell.length_c   1.000
_cell.angle_alpha   90.00
_cell.angle_beta   90.00
_cell.angle_gamma   90.00
#
_symmetry.space_group_name_H-M   'P 1'
#
loop_
_entity.id
_entity.type
_entity.pdbx_description
1 polymer ?
#
loop_
_entity_poly.entity_id
_entity_poly.type
_entity_poly.pdbx_seq_one_letter_code
_entity_poly.pdbx_strand_id
1 'polypeptide(L)'
;MRNELESILRTNKENYHAGTISLLDQNVLPPSLLLTFAFGASLKYYTRGESTRASRHYRRVADIPGIQEVSQRDRALIVTKDTFQRFVDYTTEKDRIAAQQEKEAAKLAALRKATYEKSKTWESTIENIKARRRDELLSKRQKAEEERKMFVKEMTEKKVAERAEVVQQARRLLQQKRPLCRQINRALLVSECFRELDAQVAFQKTIRAMDKEQEAEYVNSIKTDVARYEEQKKQEAKEREKKTEDYRTALQKQIEENKRDNKLKMTEKLEAEKQDLINITRNMQLTKEKEMQDILNKKKRFQQCFKEAIEEKKQFELKLNHNEEFEDQALEVCREAKDRIQKIHKSVALKEKEEKARQMKIIAEQYVSPEKTREAKEQEILRKAIEEKEAAEVEKRKAQKEREEKMRALMEEYRLHDAAIKTKQRQEEKHLKAWEMMQRFKKDEYDKQTNLEERERQWQQKLEYRNELRRDIEERRIEKEREEVREAEAKAEAKTAIEKANQRILLYGDEVLEESKGVRPLYPIIKAIEEIKKEIGLMPKKIEESTVKAERPGRKRRARRYICAKPVPVDQRYYLQ
;
A
#
# COMPACT_ATOMS: atom_id res chain seq x y z
N MET A 1 -25.24 48.12 7.86
CA MET A 1 -23.83 48.46 7.53
C MET A 1 -23.40 47.38 6.55
N ARG A 2 -23.25 47.67 5.24
CA ARG A 2 -22.19 48.50 4.63
C ARG A 2 -20.81 48.09 5.13
N ASN A 3 -20.03 47.58 4.18
CA ASN A 3 -18.60 47.82 4.00
C ASN A 3 -17.72 47.53 5.21
N GLU A 4 -17.04 46.38 5.18
CA GLU A 4 -15.59 46.36 5.01
C GLU A 4 -15.15 45.01 4.44
N LEU A 5 -13.99 44.99 3.77
CA LEU A 5 -13.36 43.81 3.13
C LEU A 5 -13.93 43.33 1.79
N GLU A 6 -14.35 44.27 0.91
CA GLU A 6 -13.86 44.17 -0.47
C GLU A 6 -12.38 44.58 -0.48
N SER A 7 -11.46 43.62 -0.53
CA SER A 7 -10.05 43.88 -0.85
C SER A 7 -9.38 42.62 -1.39
N ILE A 8 -8.59 42.79 -2.45
CA ILE A 8 -7.73 41.76 -3.08
C ILE A 8 -8.47 40.70 -3.94
N LEU A 9 -9.22 41.20 -4.95
CA LEU A 9 -9.27 40.56 -6.27
C LEU A 9 -8.40 41.37 -7.25
N ARG A 10 -7.19 40.87 -7.52
CA ARG A 10 -6.14 41.23 -8.53
C ARG A 10 -4.85 40.59 -7.97
N THR A 11 -4.09 39.74 -8.65
CA THR A 11 -3.71 39.75 -10.08
C THR A 11 -3.53 38.34 -10.67
N ASN A 12 -3.92 38.15 -11.94
CA ASN A 12 -3.52 37.02 -12.79
C ASN A 12 -2.54 37.52 -13.87
N LYS A 13 -1.34 36.92 -13.94
CA LYS A 13 -0.23 36.99 -14.94
C LYS A 13 1.05 36.55 -14.19
N GLU A 14 1.98 35.75 -14.70
CA GLU A 14 2.16 35.00 -15.95
C GLU A 14 2.42 33.50 -15.61
N ASN A 15 2.20 32.51 -16.47
CA ASN A 15 3.12 32.16 -17.56
C ASN A 15 2.47 31.27 -18.65
N TYR A 16 2.96 31.43 -19.87
CA TYR A 16 2.49 30.77 -21.09
C TYR A 16 3.09 29.37 -21.30
N HIS A 17 2.40 28.61 -22.16
CA HIS A 17 2.85 27.58 -23.14
C HIS A 17 4.37 27.31 -23.32
N ALA A 18 4.81 26.16 -23.84
CA ALA A 18 4.27 24.81 -24.12
C ALA A 18 5.50 23.96 -24.55
N GLY A 19 5.57 22.64 -24.33
CA GLY A 19 4.88 21.64 -25.13
C GLY A 19 5.88 20.57 -25.63
N THR A 20 5.36 19.52 -26.27
CA THR A 20 6.07 18.46 -27.03
C THR A 20 7.20 17.68 -26.34
N ILE A 21 6.87 16.48 -25.88
CA ILE A 21 7.82 15.36 -25.73
C ILE A 21 7.82 14.57 -27.05
N SER A 22 8.99 14.40 -27.66
CA SER A 22 9.22 13.42 -28.73
C SER A 22 10.26 12.38 -28.28
N LEU A 23 10.03 11.13 -28.68
CA LEU A 23 10.96 10.02 -28.47
C LEU A 23 12.14 10.13 -29.44
N LEU A 24 13.36 9.91 -28.96
CA LEU A 24 14.43 9.24 -29.71
C LEU A 24 15.58 8.81 -28.78
N ASP A 25 16.30 7.77 -29.22
CA ASP A 25 17.28 7.03 -28.44
C ASP A 25 18.51 7.82 -28.00
N GLN A 26 19.03 7.48 -26.81
CA GLN A 26 20.48 7.33 -26.59
C GLN A 26 20.77 6.56 -25.29
N ASN A 27 21.23 5.30 -25.43
CA ASN A 27 21.85 4.55 -24.34
C ASN A 27 23.30 4.99 -24.18
N VAL A 28 23.67 5.51 -23.01
CA VAL A 28 25.06 5.85 -22.66
C VAL A 28 25.59 4.81 -21.66
N LEU A 29 26.65 4.09 -22.05
CA LEU A 29 27.44 3.23 -21.16
C LEU A 29 28.61 4.02 -20.54
N PRO A 30 29.07 3.66 -19.32
CA PRO A 30 30.08 4.42 -18.58
C PRO A 30 31.53 4.08 -18.99
N PRO A 31 32.51 4.95 -18.66
CA PRO A 31 33.88 4.83 -19.18
C PRO A 31 34.79 3.99 -18.29
N SER A 32 35.63 3.14 -18.91
CA SER A 32 36.90 2.71 -18.33
C SER A 32 37.88 2.24 -19.41
N LEU A 33 39.18 2.44 -19.12
CA LEU A 33 40.40 1.98 -19.83
C LEU A 33 41.05 2.96 -20.82
N LEU A 34 41.96 3.76 -20.26
CA LEU A 34 43.07 4.40 -20.98
C LEU A 34 44.25 3.42 -21.07
N LEU A 35 44.77 3.16 -22.27
CA LEU A 35 46.16 2.74 -22.50
C LEU A 35 46.60 3.02 -23.94
N THR A 36 47.24 4.17 -24.10
CA THR A 36 48.32 4.50 -25.03
C THR A 36 48.58 3.60 -26.25
N PHE A 37 48.43 4.16 -27.45
CA PHE A 37 49.44 4.05 -28.52
C PHE A 37 49.31 5.24 -29.48
N ALA A 38 50.34 6.08 -29.56
CA ALA A 38 50.43 7.15 -30.54
C ALA A 38 51.90 7.35 -30.95
N PHE A 39 52.21 7.08 -32.21
CA PHE A 39 53.45 7.46 -32.86
C PHE A 39 53.13 7.82 -34.32
N GLY A 40 53.33 9.08 -34.70
CA GLY A 40 53.05 9.54 -36.05
C GLY A 40 53.31 11.03 -36.23
N ALA A 41 54.28 11.34 -37.10
CA ALA A 41 54.63 12.67 -37.63
C ALA A 41 55.22 13.72 -36.63
N SER A 42 56.03 14.71 -37.06
CA SER A 42 57.03 14.77 -38.16
C SER A 42 57.87 16.07 -38.06
N LEU A 43 58.91 16.18 -38.89
CA LEU A 43 59.65 17.39 -39.34
C LEU A 43 60.70 18.11 -38.43
N LYS A 44 61.99 17.94 -38.82
CA LYS A 44 63.07 18.95 -39.13
C LYS A 44 63.40 20.08 -38.12
N TYR A 45 64.66 20.47 -37.84
CA TYR A 45 65.74 20.95 -38.74
C TYR A 45 67.13 21.02 -38.01
N TYR A 46 68.25 20.92 -38.76
CA TYR A 46 69.63 21.49 -38.60
C TYR A 46 70.15 21.96 -37.19
N THR A 47 71.38 21.66 -36.72
CA THR A 47 72.71 22.00 -37.32
C THR A 47 73.94 21.27 -36.68
N ARG A 48 74.92 20.91 -37.54
CA ARG A 48 76.39 21.21 -37.48
C ARG A 48 77.33 20.67 -36.37
N GLY A 49 78.44 20.04 -36.84
CA GLY A 49 79.77 19.94 -36.20
C GLY A 49 80.07 18.62 -35.47
N GLU A 50 81.25 18.00 -35.51
CA GLU A 50 82.46 18.05 -36.35
C GLU A 50 83.48 17.05 -35.74
N SER A 51 84.20 16.24 -36.55
CA SER A 51 85.43 15.51 -36.13
C SER A 51 85.27 14.37 -35.07
N THR A 52 86.12 13.33 -34.97
CA THR A 52 87.28 12.89 -35.77
C THR A 52 87.54 11.37 -35.67
N ARG A 53 88.06 10.79 -36.76
CA ARG A 53 89.08 9.71 -36.89
C ARG A 53 89.04 8.36 -36.13
N ALA A 54 89.52 7.37 -36.90
CA ALA A 54 90.28 6.17 -36.53
C ALA A 54 89.48 4.99 -35.91
N SER A 55 89.09 3.99 -36.72
CA SER A 55 89.93 2.91 -37.29
C SER A 55 90.05 1.69 -36.39
N ARG A 56 89.43 0.58 -36.83
CA ARG A 56 90.03 -0.77 -36.78
C ARG A 56 89.41 -1.65 -37.87
N HIS A 57 90.26 -2.21 -38.72
CA HIS A 57 89.85 -3.10 -39.80
C HIS A 57 89.49 -4.49 -39.29
N TYR A 58 88.50 -5.10 -39.93
CA TYR A 58 88.52 -6.54 -40.22
C TYR A 58 88.35 -6.71 -41.74
N ARG A 59 89.43 -7.09 -42.43
CA ARG A 59 89.32 -7.58 -43.82
C ARG A 59 88.79 -9.01 -43.79
N ARG A 60 87.84 -9.32 -44.67
CA ARG A 60 87.52 -10.69 -45.08
C ARG A 60 88.00 -10.87 -46.53
N VAL A 61 88.38 -12.11 -46.85
CA VAL A 61 89.15 -12.50 -48.05
C VAL A 61 88.23 -12.82 -49.24
N ALA A 62 88.60 -12.37 -50.44
CA ALA A 62 88.55 -13.14 -51.70
C ALA A 62 89.24 -12.36 -52.85
N ASP A 63 89.80 -13.11 -53.81
CA ASP A 63 90.25 -12.73 -55.18
C ASP A 63 91.78 -12.71 -55.52
N ILE A 64 92.33 -13.93 -55.68
CA ILE A 64 93.19 -14.52 -56.77
C ILE A 64 93.89 -13.59 -57.82
N PRO A 65 95.02 -13.94 -58.50
CA PRO A 65 96.34 -14.48 -58.10
C PRO A 65 97.56 -13.66 -58.63
N GLY A 66 98.80 -14.09 -58.32
CA GLY A 66 100.03 -13.68 -59.04
C GLY A 66 101.26 -14.51 -58.64
N ILE A 67 102.03 -15.01 -59.62
CA ILE A 67 103.14 -16.00 -59.45
C ILE A 67 104.51 -15.31 -59.56
N GLN A 68 105.50 -15.71 -58.74
CA GLN A 68 106.91 -15.89 -59.15
C GLN A 68 107.78 -16.55 -58.05
N GLU A 69 108.60 -17.55 -58.43
CA GLU A 69 109.62 -18.21 -57.60
C GLU A 69 111.02 -17.60 -57.84
N VAL A 70 111.91 -17.64 -56.84
CA VAL A 70 113.38 -17.56 -57.01
C VAL A 70 114.07 -18.45 -55.95
N SER A 71 115.16 -19.13 -56.30
CA SER A 71 115.75 -20.23 -55.51
C SER A 71 117.04 -19.91 -54.72
N GLN A 72 117.16 -20.57 -53.56
CA GLN A 72 118.36 -21.06 -52.81
C GLN A 72 119.72 -20.33 -52.86
N ARG A 73 120.33 -20.17 -51.67
CA ARG A 73 121.68 -20.71 -51.30
C ARG A 73 122.09 -20.40 -49.85
N ASP A 74 122.67 -21.38 -49.16
CA ASP A 74 123.21 -21.26 -47.80
C ASP A 74 124.74 -21.05 -47.75
N ARG A 75 125.22 -20.23 -46.80
CA ARG A 75 126.58 -20.26 -46.23
C ARG A 75 126.55 -19.76 -44.77
N ALA A 76 127.22 -20.46 -43.86
CA ALA A 76 127.30 -20.10 -42.44
C ALA A 76 128.69 -19.53 -42.05
N LEU A 77 128.73 -18.69 -41.02
CA LEU A 77 129.92 -18.02 -40.46
C LEU A 77 129.96 -18.26 -38.93
N ILE A 78 131.15 -18.49 -38.36
CA ILE A 78 131.35 -18.88 -36.96
C ILE A 78 132.01 -17.74 -36.17
N VAL A 79 131.51 -17.45 -34.96
CA VAL A 79 132.02 -16.41 -34.03
C VAL A 79 132.11 -16.98 -32.60
N THR A 80 132.98 -16.41 -31.76
CA THR A 80 133.34 -16.93 -30.43
C THR A 80 132.35 -16.62 -29.30
N LYS A 81 132.43 -17.40 -28.21
CA LYS A 81 131.39 -17.54 -27.16
C LYS A 81 131.27 -16.37 -26.18
N ASP A 82 132.33 -15.61 -25.95
CA ASP A 82 132.40 -14.63 -24.84
C ASP A 82 131.62 -13.34 -25.15
N THR A 83 131.59 -12.93 -26.42
CA THR A 83 130.78 -11.80 -26.89
C THR A 83 129.29 -12.13 -26.85
N PHE A 84 128.90 -13.39 -27.10
CA PHE A 84 127.52 -13.87 -27.03
C PHE A 84 126.94 -13.70 -25.62
N GLN A 85 127.69 -14.03 -24.58
CA GLN A 85 127.18 -14.03 -23.21
C GLN A 85 126.80 -12.61 -22.71
N ARG A 86 127.63 -11.59 -23.01
CA ARG A 86 127.34 -10.20 -22.59
C ARG A 86 126.11 -9.60 -23.27
N PHE A 87 125.77 -10.04 -24.48
CA PHE A 87 124.52 -9.67 -25.13
C PHE A 87 123.30 -10.28 -24.41
N VAL A 88 123.40 -11.51 -23.90
CA VAL A 88 122.29 -12.19 -23.20
C VAL A 88 121.92 -11.48 -21.89
N ASP A 89 122.90 -11.08 -21.07
CA ASP A 89 122.62 -10.43 -19.79
C ASP A 89 121.99 -9.03 -19.99
N TYR A 90 122.53 -8.22 -20.91
CA TYR A 90 121.97 -6.89 -21.22
C TYR A 90 120.57 -6.94 -21.85
N THR A 91 120.22 -8.03 -22.55
CA THR A 91 118.85 -8.23 -23.06
C THR A 91 117.85 -8.64 -21.98
N THR A 92 118.27 -9.29 -20.88
CA THR A 92 117.35 -9.87 -19.89
C THR A 92 117.11 -9.00 -18.65
N GLU A 93 117.89 -7.94 -18.43
CA GLU A 93 117.76 -7.03 -17.28
C GLU A 93 116.38 -6.34 -17.23
N LYS A 94 115.88 -5.84 -18.38
CA LYS A 94 114.56 -5.18 -18.47
C LYS A 94 113.42 -6.14 -18.17
N ASP A 95 113.53 -7.38 -18.66
CA ASP A 95 112.51 -8.42 -18.46
C ASP A 95 112.44 -8.84 -16.98
N ARG A 96 113.56 -8.82 -16.25
CA ARG A 96 113.58 -9.05 -14.79
C ARG A 96 112.83 -7.96 -14.02
N ILE A 97 113.04 -6.69 -14.36
CA ILE A 97 112.34 -5.55 -13.72
C ILE A 97 110.84 -5.59 -14.07
N ALA A 98 110.49 -5.83 -15.33
CA ALA A 98 109.11 -5.99 -15.77
C ALA A 98 108.41 -7.16 -15.03
N ALA A 99 109.08 -8.32 -14.92
CA ALA A 99 108.55 -9.48 -14.19
C ALA A 99 108.43 -9.24 -12.67
N GLN A 100 109.22 -8.36 -12.07
CA GLN A 100 109.04 -7.93 -10.67
C GLN A 100 107.82 -7.01 -10.52
N GLN A 101 107.70 -5.99 -11.38
CA GLN A 101 106.56 -5.08 -11.38
C GLN A 101 105.24 -5.81 -11.69
N GLU A 102 105.25 -6.78 -12.60
CA GLU A 102 104.09 -7.63 -12.90
C GLU A 102 103.71 -8.51 -11.70
N LYS A 103 104.68 -9.09 -10.99
CA LYS A 103 104.42 -9.85 -9.74
C LYS A 103 103.85 -8.97 -8.64
N GLU A 104 104.30 -7.72 -8.51
CA GLU A 104 103.77 -6.77 -7.52
C GLU A 104 102.37 -6.26 -7.90
N ALA A 105 102.15 -5.94 -9.18
CA ALA A 105 100.84 -5.60 -9.70
C ALA A 105 99.84 -6.75 -9.55
N ALA A 106 100.27 -8.00 -9.80
CA ALA A 106 99.46 -9.20 -9.57
C ALA A 106 99.13 -9.41 -8.09
N LYS A 107 100.09 -9.21 -7.18
CA LYS A 107 99.86 -9.24 -5.72
C LYS A 107 98.85 -8.16 -5.29
N LEU A 108 99.01 -6.92 -5.75
CA LEU A 108 98.09 -5.82 -5.45
C LEU A 108 96.70 -6.06 -6.05
N ALA A 109 96.60 -6.62 -7.26
CA ALA A 109 95.34 -6.99 -7.88
C ALA A 109 94.65 -8.15 -7.13
N ALA A 110 95.39 -9.16 -6.69
CA ALA A 110 94.89 -10.26 -5.87
C ALA A 110 94.38 -9.76 -4.51
N LEU A 111 95.15 -8.89 -3.83
CA LEU A 111 94.73 -8.25 -2.58
C LEU A 111 93.47 -7.38 -2.76
N ARG A 112 93.39 -6.58 -3.85
CA ARG A 112 92.20 -5.79 -4.17
C ARG A 112 90.97 -6.68 -4.44
N LYS A 113 91.12 -7.78 -5.20
CA LYS A 113 90.05 -8.76 -5.43
C LYS A 113 89.58 -9.41 -4.12
N ALA A 114 90.50 -9.94 -3.31
CA ALA A 114 90.18 -10.56 -2.03
C ALA A 114 89.54 -9.57 -1.03
N THR A 115 89.93 -8.29 -1.08
CA THR A 115 89.29 -7.23 -0.27
C THR A 115 87.89 -6.91 -0.78
N TYR A 116 87.70 -6.81 -2.11
CA TYR A 116 86.40 -6.56 -2.72
C TYR A 116 85.40 -7.70 -2.45
N GLU A 117 85.82 -8.96 -2.64
CA GLU A 117 85.01 -10.16 -2.36
C GLU A 117 84.56 -10.21 -0.90
N LYS A 118 85.45 -9.87 0.05
CA LYS A 118 85.08 -9.72 1.47
C LYS A 118 84.11 -8.56 1.69
N SER A 119 84.35 -7.39 1.10
CA SER A 119 83.47 -6.22 1.27
C SER A 119 82.06 -6.41 0.70
N LYS A 120 81.91 -7.30 -0.30
CA LYS A 120 80.61 -7.65 -0.88
C LYS A 120 79.67 -8.35 0.11
N THR A 121 80.22 -9.08 1.08
CA THR A 121 79.42 -9.72 2.15
C THR A 121 79.20 -8.84 3.37
N TRP A 122 79.81 -7.66 3.44
CA TRP A 122 79.61 -6.73 4.56
C TRP A 122 78.27 -6.01 4.47
N GLU A 123 77.43 -6.16 5.50
CA GLU A 123 76.11 -5.52 5.53
C GLU A 123 76.15 -4.00 5.53
N SER A 124 77.26 -3.41 6.02
CA SER A 124 77.49 -1.97 6.10
C SER A 124 77.85 -1.31 4.75
N THR A 125 78.11 -2.10 3.71
CA THR A 125 78.40 -1.58 2.36
C THR A 125 77.18 -0.85 1.79
N ILE A 126 77.39 0.35 1.21
CA ILE A 126 76.32 1.23 0.71
C ILE A 126 75.38 0.50 -0.27
N GLU A 127 75.89 -0.41 -1.09
CA GLU A 127 75.11 -1.23 -2.02
C GLU A 127 74.16 -2.19 -1.30
N ASN A 128 74.65 -2.89 -0.26
CA ASN A 128 73.87 -3.82 0.57
C ASN A 128 72.82 -3.07 1.41
N ILE A 129 73.16 -1.89 1.95
CA ILE A 129 72.18 -1.01 2.63
C ILE A 129 71.10 -0.55 1.64
N LYS A 130 71.46 -0.18 0.41
CA LYS A 130 70.49 0.21 -0.64
C LYS A 130 69.63 -0.97 -1.09
N ALA A 131 70.15 -2.19 -1.11
CA ALA A 131 69.39 -3.41 -1.39
C ALA A 131 68.39 -3.68 -0.26
N ARG A 132 68.86 -3.82 0.99
CA ARG A 132 68.00 -4.04 2.17
C ARG A 132 66.87 -3.00 2.26
N ARG A 133 67.16 -1.70 2.04
CA ARG A 133 66.12 -0.65 2.01
C ARG A 133 65.11 -0.81 0.87
N ARG A 134 65.54 -1.26 -0.32
CA ARG A 134 64.62 -1.57 -1.44
C ARG A 134 63.73 -2.76 -1.10
N ASP A 135 64.29 -3.81 -0.52
CA ASP A 135 63.56 -5.02 -0.16
C ASP A 135 62.57 -4.78 0.99
N GLU A 136 62.96 -3.96 1.99
CA GLU A 136 62.05 -3.46 3.03
C GLU A 136 60.88 -2.64 2.45
N LEU A 137 61.15 -1.77 1.47
CA LEU A 137 60.10 -0.97 0.81
C LEU A 137 59.17 -1.85 -0.04
N LEU A 138 59.71 -2.86 -0.71
CA LEU A 138 58.91 -3.84 -1.45
C LEU A 138 58.05 -4.69 -0.51
N SER A 139 58.61 -5.18 0.60
CA SER A 139 57.87 -5.93 1.62
C SER A 139 56.77 -5.08 2.27
N LYS A 140 57.06 -3.80 2.60
CA LYS A 140 56.04 -2.85 3.10
C LYS A 140 54.93 -2.59 2.09
N ARG A 141 55.25 -2.48 0.79
CA ARG A 141 54.23 -2.35 -0.28
C ARG A 141 53.40 -3.61 -0.44
N GLN A 142 54.01 -4.79 -0.42
CA GLN A 142 53.32 -6.08 -0.49
C GLN A 142 52.34 -6.24 0.67
N LYS A 143 52.78 -6.00 1.92
CA LYS A 143 51.91 -6.01 3.11
C LYS A 143 50.75 -5.02 2.99
N ALA A 144 51.02 -3.77 2.61
CA ALA A 144 49.98 -2.76 2.43
C ALA A 144 49.00 -3.11 1.27
N GLU A 145 49.45 -3.79 0.22
CA GLU A 145 48.58 -4.33 -0.83
C GLU A 145 47.76 -5.53 -0.37
N GLU A 146 48.32 -6.43 0.45
CA GLU A 146 47.62 -7.55 1.06
C GLU A 146 46.55 -7.07 2.04
N GLU A 147 46.87 -6.13 2.93
CA GLU A 147 45.93 -5.43 3.80
C GLU A 147 44.79 -4.78 3.01
N ARG A 148 45.11 -4.07 1.91
CA ARG A 148 44.09 -3.50 1.00
C ARG A 148 43.24 -4.58 0.33
N LYS A 149 43.83 -5.69 -0.13
CA LYS A 149 43.10 -6.82 -0.73
C LYS A 149 42.17 -7.47 0.28
N MET A 150 42.61 -7.65 1.53
CA MET A 150 41.78 -8.18 2.63
C MET A 150 40.65 -7.23 3.01
N PHE A 151 40.93 -5.94 3.18
CA PHE A 151 39.90 -4.92 3.44
C PHE A 151 38.86 -4.84 2.32
N VAL A 152 39.28 -4.89 1.05
CA VAL A 152 38.34 -4.92 -0.09
C VAL A 152 37.49 -6.17 -0.07
N LYS A 153 38.06 -7.36 0.19
CA LYS A 153 37.30 -8.62 0.34
C LYS A 153 36.25 -8.50 1.45
N GLU A 154 36.67 -8.13 2.65
CA GLU A 154 35.78 -7.96 3.82
C GLU A 154 34.65 -6.95 3.54
N MET A 155 34.97 -5.81 2.91
CA MET A 155 33.96 -4.82 2.53
C MET A 155 33.05 -5.30 1.39
N THR A 156 33.51 -6.17 0.48
CA THR A 156 32.63 -6.81 -0.50
C THR A 156 31.74 -7.87 0.13
N GLU A 157 32.25 -8.66 1.07
CA GLU A 157 31.48 -9.67 1.82
C GLU A 157 30.39 -8.99 2.66
N LYS A 158 30.71 -7.92 3.41
CA LYS A 158 29.75 -7.07 4.12
C LYS A 158 28.66 -6.53 3.19
N LYS A 159 29.03 -5.93 2.05
CA LYS A 159 28.06 -5.43 1.05
C LYS A 159 27.21 -6.54 0.41
N VAL A 160 27.75 -7.75 0.26
CA VAL A 160 26.98 -8.91 -0.23
C VAL A 160 26.00 -9.40 0.83
N ALA A 161 26.39 -9.43 2.11
CA ALA A 161 25.50 -9.74 3.22
C ALA A 161 24.36 -8.71 3.36
N GLU A 162 24.68 -7.41 3.39
CA GLU A 162 23.71 -6.31 3.40
C GLU A 162 22.70 -6.43 2.23
N ARG A 163 23.19 -6.70 1.02
CA ARG A 163 22.34 -6.92 -0.15
C ARG A 163 21.47 -8.17 -0.01
N ALA A 164 22.00 -9.25 0.56
CA ALA A 164 21.24 -10.47 0.81
C ALA A 164 20.12 -10.23 1.83
N GLU A 165 20.38 -9.48 2.91
CA GLU A 165 19.36 -9.08 3.90
C GLU A 165 18.27 -8.22 3.27
N VAL A 166 18.63 -7.17 2.51
CA VAL A 166 17.65 -6.34 1.78
C VAL A 166 16.79 -7.19 0.83
N VAL A 167 17.39 -8.14 0.11
CA VAL A 167 16.65 -9.08 -0.76
C VAL A 167 15.74 -10.01 0.05
N GLN A 168 16.16 -10.47 1.23
CA GLN A 168 15.30 -11.28 2.12
C GLN A 168 14.12 -10.47 2.64
N GLN A 169 14.34 -9.23 3.11
CA GLN A 169 13.28 -8.33 3.57
C GLN A 169 12.28 -8.03 2.44
N ALA A 170 12.77 -7.71 1.24
CA ALA A 170 11.93 -7.50 0.06
C ALA A 170 11.11 -8.75 -0.31
N ARG A 171 11.70 -9.95 -0.21
CA ARG A 171 10.98 -11.23 -0.42
C ARG A 171 9.87 -11.44 0.61
N ARG A 172 10.12 -11.18 1.90
CA ARG A 172 9.10 -11.24 2.98
C ARG A 172 7.94 -10.28 2.71
N LEU A 173 8.24 -9.02 2.37
CA LEU A 173 7.22 -8.02 2.04
C LEU A 173 6.39 -8.40 0.80
N LEU A 174 7.02 -8.96 -0.24
CA LEU A 174 6.32 -9.46 -1.43
C LEU A 174 5.44 -10.68 -1.10
N GLN A 175 5.88 -11.57 -0.21
CA GLN A 175 5.10 -12.72 0.27
C GLN A 175 3.87 -12.25 1.07
N GLN A 176 4.02 -11.32 2.03
CA GLN A 176 2.91 -10.72 2.76
C GLN A 176 1.91 -9.99 1.84
N LYS A 177 2.39 -9.39 0.74
CA LYS A 177 1.54 -8.76 -0.28
C LYS A 177 0.78 -9.74 -1.19
N ARG A 178 0.97 -11.06 -1.10
CA ARG A 178 0.17 -12.04 -1.86
C ARG A 178 -1.29 -12.10 -1.36
N PRO A 179 -2.30 -12.34 -2.21
CA PRO A 179 -3.71 -12.27 -1.82
C PRO A 179 -4.07 -13.20 -0.65
N LEU A 180 -3.60 -14.45 -0.68
CA LEU A 180 -3.84 -15.43 0.38
C LEU A 180 -3.12 -15.05 1.69
N CYS A 181 -1.90 -14.51 1.62
CA CYS A 181 -1.22 -13.96 2.81
C CYS A 181 -1.94 -12.73 3.38
N ARG A 182 -2.57 -11.88 2.54
CA ARG A 182 -3.42 -10.78 3.03
C ARG A 182 -4.66 -11.28 3.78
N GLN A 183 -5.21 -12.45 3.43
CA GLN A 183 -6.32 -13.08 4.16
C GLN A 183 -5.86 -13.55 5.55
N ILE A 184 -4.67 -14.16 5.65
CA ILE A 184 -4.02 -14.47 6.94
C ILE A 184 -3.80 -13.20 7.76
N ASN A 185 -3.28 -12.12 7.16
CA ASN A 185 -3.02 -10.86 7.88
C ASN A 185 -4.31 -10.16 8.36
N ARG A 186 -5.41 -10.29 7.61
CA ARG A 186 -6.74 -9.83 8.06
C ARG A 186 -7.23 -10.65 9.25
N ALA A 187 -7.06 -11.97 9.22
CA ALA A 187 -7.42 -12.85 10.32
C ALA A 187 -6.57 -12.61 11.56
N LEU A 188 -5.27 -12.34 11.39
CA LEU A 188 -4.37 -11.89 12.45
C LEU A 188 -4.87 -10.59 13.10
N LEU A 189 -5.21 -9.58 12.31
CA LEU A 189 -5.78 -8.32 12.82
C LEU A 189 -7.10 -8.54 13.57
N VAL A 190 -7.99 -9.42 13.08
CA VAL A 190 -9.22 -9.81 13.80
C VAL A 190 -8.90 -10.52 15.13
N SER A 191 -7.87 -11.37 15.18
CA SER A 191 -7.47 -12.02 16.44
C SER A 191 -6.89 -11.04 17.46
N GLU A 192 -6.15 -10.02 17.01
CA GLU A 192 -5.71 -8.92 17.88
C GLU A 192 -6.89 -8.10 18.40
N CYS A 193 -7.90 -7.80 17.56
CA CYS A 193 -9.13 -7.15 18.00
C CYS A 193 -9.87 -7.96 19.08
N PHE A 194 -9.87 -9.30 19.01
CA PHE A 194 -10.43 -10.14 20.07
C PHE A 194 -9.59 -10.12 21.35
N ARG A 195 -8.25 -10.14 21.26
CA ARG A 195 -7.36 -9.99 22.43
C ARG A 195 -7.62 -8.67 23.18
N GLU A 196 -7.74 -7.56 22.44
CA GLU A 196 -8.06 -6.25 23.01
C GLU A 196 -9.49 -6.20 23.58
N LEU A 197 -10.47 -6.85 22.94
CA LEU A 197 -11.83 -6.95 23.44
C LEU A 197 -11.90 -7.74 24.77
N ASP A 198 -11.19 -8.85 24.89
CA ASP A 198 -11.11 -9.63 26.13
C ASP A 198 -10.49 -8.81 27.27
N ALA A 199 -9.45 -8.01 26.98
CA ALA A 199 -8.86 -7.08 27.94
C ALA A 199 -9.84 -5.97 28.37
N GLN A 200 -10.60 -5.39 27.43
CA GLN A 200 -11.67 -4.42 27.73
C GLN A 200 -12.78 -5.04 28.59
N VAL A 201 -13.19 -6.29 28.32
CA VAL A 201 -14.19 -7.01 29.11
C VAL A 201 -13.66 -7.31 30.52
N ALA A 202 -12.38 -7.65 30.68
CA ALA A 202 -11.76 -7.80 31.99
C ALA A 202 -11.74 -6.48 32.77
N PHE A 203 -11.36 -5.37 32.12
CA PHE A 203 -11.34 -4.04 32.72
C PHE A 203 -12.75 -3.53 33.09
N GLN A 204 -13.77 -3.82 32.29
CA GLN A 204 -15.16 -3.52 32.66
C GLN A 204 -15.64 -4.34 33.85
N LYS A 205 -15.16 -5.59 34.01
CA LYS A 205 -15.47 -6.40 35.21
C LYS A 205 -14.81 -5.81 36.47
N THR A 206 -13.59 -5.28 36.38
CA THR A 206 -12.94 -4.63 37.52
C THR A 206 -13.62 -3.32 37.90
N ILE A 207 -14.01 -2.48 36.93
CA ILE A 207 -14.81 -1.26 37.20
C ILE A 207 -16.12 -1.64 37.92
N ARG A 208 -16.89 -2.59 37.38
CA ARG A 208 -18.14 -3.06 38.01
C ARG A 208 -17.97 -3.73 39.37
N ALA A 209 -16.76 -4.12 39.75
CA ALA A 209 -16.46 -4.60 41.10
C ALA A 209 -16.23 -3.40 42.04
N MET A 210 -15.39 -2.44 41.62
CA MET A 210 -15.14 -1.20 42.35
C MET A 210 -16.43 -0.38 42.57
N ASP A 211 -17.30 -0.27 41.56
CA ASP A 211 -18.58 0.44 41.67
C ASP A 211 -19.46 -0.18 42.78
N LYS A 212 -19.50 -1.52 42.86
CA LYS A 212 -20.25 -2.24 43.90
C LYS A 212 -19.64 -2.10 45.29
N GLU A 213 -18.32 -2.03 45.38
CA GLU A 213 -17.60 -1.77 46.63
C GLU A 213 -17.93 -0.36 47.13
N GLN A 214 -17.88 0.65 46.25
CA GLN A 214 -18.28 2.04 46.56
C GLN A 214 -19.76 2.17 46.93
N GLU A 215 -20.67 1.50 46.20
CA GLU A 215 -22.09 1.45 46.55
C GLU A 215 -22.30 0.82 47.93
N ALA A 216 -21.58 -0.25 48.27
CA ALA A 216 -21.66 -0.89 49.59
C ALA A 216 -21.11 0.01 50.70
N GLU A 217 -19.99 0.70 50.48
CA GLU A 217 -19.43 1.69 51.41
C GLU A 217 -20.42 2.84 51.66
N TYR A 218 -21.00 3.40 50.60
CA TYR A 218 -21.98 4.49 50.69
C TYR A 218 -23.28 4.07 51.38
N VAL A 219 -23.80 2.88 51.08
CA VAL A 219 -24.96 2.31 51.79
C VAL A 219 -24.62 2.09 53.28
N ASN A 220 -23.39 1.70 53.60
CA ASN A 220 -22.98 1.55 54.99
C ASN A 220 -22.79 2.91 55.69
N SER A 221 -22.29 3.95 55.03
CA SER A 221 -22.23 5.30 55.63
C SER A 221 -23.63 5.83 55.94
N ILE A 222 -24.60 5.67 55.02
CA ILE A 222 -26.00 6.03 55.28
C ILE A 222 -26.56 5.27 56.49
N LYS A 223 -26.31 3.95 56.61
CA LYS A 223 -26.74 3.18 57.79
C LYS A 223 -26.14 3.74 59.08
N THR A 224 -24.85 4.11 59.08
CA THR A 224 -24.23 4.73 60.26
C THR A 224 -24.80 6.11 60.57
N ASP A 225 -25.17 6.90 59.57
CA ASP A 225 -25.78 8.22 59.76
C ASP A 225 -27.20 8.11 60.34
N VAL A 226 -28.00 7.16 59.83
CA VAL A 226 -29.33 6.85 60.38
C VAL A 226 -29.22 6.37 61.83
N ALA A 227 -28.27 5.46 62.14
CA ALA A 227 -28.04 5.01 63.51
C ALA A 227 -27.64 6.17 64.44
N ARG A 228 -26.71 7.04 64.01
CA ARG A 228 -26.33 8.26 64.76
C ARG A 228 -27.52 9.19 64.99
N TYR A 229 -28.37 9.40 63.99
CA TYR A 229 -29.58 10.21 64.11
C TYR A 229 -30.60 9.60 65.08
N GLU A 230 -30.82 8.29 65.03
CA GLU A 230 -31.68 7.59 65.99
C GLU A 230 -31.17 7.71 67.43
N GLU A 231 -29.86 7.58 67.65
CA GLU A 231 -29.25 7.76 68.96
C GLU A 231 -29.41 9.20 69.46
N GLN A 232 -29.18 10.21 68.60
CA GLN A 232 -29.45 11.61 68.93
C GLN A 232 -30.93 11.83 69.28
N LYS A 233 -31.87 11.24 68.54
CA LYS A 233 -33.31 11.34 68.86
C LYS A 233 -33.68 10.66 70.17
N LYS A 234 -33.06 9.51 70.49
CA LYS A 234 -33.20 8.85 71.80
C LYS A 234 -32.61 9.71 72.93
N GLN A 235 -31.52 10.44 72.69
CA GLN A 235 -30.95 11.39 73.66
C GLN A 235 -31.84 12.62 73.86
N GLU A 236 -32.31 13.27 72.77
CA GLU A 236 -33.26 14.38 72.83
C GLU A 236 -34.55 13.99 73.58
N ALA A 237 -35.08 12.79 73.34
CA ALA A 237 -36.27 12.30 74.03
C ALA A 237 -36.02 12.18 75.55
N LYS A 238 -34.92 11.55 75.95
CA LYS A 238 -34.51 11.45 77.36
C LYS A 238 -34.28 12.80 78.02
N GLU A 239 -33.75 13.79 77.28
CA GLU A 239 -33.63 15.16 77.81
C GLU A 239 -34.98 15.84 78.01
N ARG A 240 -35.92 15.68 77.07
CA ARG A 240 -37.29 16.22 77.21
C ARG A 240 -38.02 15.56 78.37
N GLU A 241 -37.86 14.25 78.53
CA GLU A 241 -38.40 13.48 79.65
C GLU A 241 -37.87 14.02 80.98
N LYS A 242 -36.54 14.12 81.16
CA LYS A 242 -35.92 14.76 82.33
C LYS A 242 -36.43 16.17 82.59
N LYS A 243 -36.45 17.06 81.57
CA LYS A 243 -36.98 18.43 81.70
C LYS A 243 -38.46 18.44 82.15
N THR A 244 -39.24 17.44 81.73
CA THR A 244 -40.65 17.29 82.12
C THR A 244 -40.77 16.78 83.56
N GLU A 245 -39.91 15.86 83.99
CA GLU A 245 -39.82 15.39 85.38
C GLU A 245 -39.36 16.50 86.34
N ASP A 246 -38.32 17.24 85.97
CA ASP A 246 -37.82 18.41 86.71
C ASP A 246 -38.92 19.47 86.88
N TYR A 247 -39.63 19.80 85.79
CA TYR A 247 -40.76 20.74 85.85
C TYR A 247 -41.92 20.21 86.69
N ARG A 248 -42.25 18.91 86.58
CA ARG A 248 -43.31 18.25 87.36
C ARG A 248 -42.98 18.25 88.86
N THR A 249 -41.73 17.98 89.23
CA THR A 249 -41.30 18.01 90.64
C THR A 249 -41.26 19.45 91.19
N ALA A 250 -40.88 20.44 90.38
CA ALA A 250 -40.98 21.86 90.74
C ALA A 250 -42.43 22.31 90.97
N LEU A 251 -43.35 21.97 90.06
CA LEU A 251 -44.78 22.22 90.24
C LEU A 251 -45.33 21.55 91.50
N GLN A 252 -44.92 20.30 91.77
CA GLN A 252 -45.37 19.58 92.95
C GLN A 252 -44.92 20.26 94.25
N LYS A 253 -43.67 20.75 94.33
CA LYS A 253 -43.18 21.58 95.44
C LYS A 253 -44.02 22.86 95.60
N GLN A 254 -44.29 23.56 94.51
CA GLN A 254 -45.10 24.79 94.53
C GLN A 254 -46.56 24.53 95.00
N ILE A 255 -47.15 23.39 94.62
CA ILE A 255 -48.46 22.96 95.10
C ILE A 255 -48.42 22.64 96.61
N GLU A 256 -47.35 22.04 97.12
CA GLU A 256 -47.18 21.79 98.54
C GLU A 256 -46.98 23.07 99.36
N GLU A 257 -46.19 24.02 98.85
CA GLU A 257 -46.00 25.35 99.46
C GLU A 257 -47.33 26.12 99.50
N ASN A 258 -48.05 26.22 98.38
CA ASN A 258 -49.39 26.82 98.34
C ASN A 258 -50.39 26.15 99.30
N LYS A 259 -50.27 24.83 99.52
CA LYS A 259 -51.09 24.10 100.53
C LYS A 259 -50.69 24.45 101.97
N ARG A 260 -49.42 24.74 102.26
CA ARG A 260 -48.97 25.21 103.58
C ARG A 260 -49.45 26.65 103.82
N ASP A 261 -49.25 27.54 102.85
CA ASP A 261 -49.68 28.94 102.92
C ASP A 261 -51.19 29.09 103.06
N ASN A 262 -51.98 28.31 102.32
CA ASN A 262 -53.44 28.33 102.46
C ASN A 262 -53.89 27.80 103.83
N LYS A 263 -53.19 26.84 104.43
CA LYS A 263 -53.47 26.40 105.81
C LYS A 263 -53.18 27.52 106.82
N LEU A 264 -52.05 28.21 106.67
CA LEU A 264 -51.68 29.36 107.53
C LEU A 264 -52.72 30.48 107.42
N LYS A 265 -53.11 30.89 106.21
CA LYS A 265 -54.15 31.89 105.97
C LYS A 265 -55.51 31.48 106.53
N MET A 266 -55.85 30.18 106.51
CA MET A 266 -57.08 29.68 107.13
C MET A 266 -57.01 29.74 108.67
N THR A 267 -55.86 29.45 109.30
CA THR A 267 -55.69 29.62 110.74
C THR A 267 -55.74 31.10 111.16
N GLU A 268 -55.05 31.99 110.44
CA GLU A 268 -55.06 33.44 110.67
C GLU A 268 -56.48 34.02 110.59
N LYS A 269 -57.27 33.63 109.57
CA LYS A 269 -58.68 34.04 109.45
C LYS A 269 -59.53 33.58 110.63
N LEU A 270 -59.37 32.33 111.05
CA LEU A 270 -60.13 31.75 112.17
C LEU A 270 -59.75 32.43 113.51
N GLU A 271 -58.51 32.89 113.66
CA GLU A 271 -58.07 33.71 114.80
C GLU A 271 -58.64 35.14 114.74
N ALA A 272 -58.67 35.76 113.56
CA ALA A 272 -59.31 37.07 113.36
C ALA A 272 -60.82 37.03 113.65
N GLU A 273 -61.55 36.02 113.13
CA GLU A 273 -62.98 35.81 113.38
C GLU A 273 -63.30 35.64 114.88
N LYS A 274 -62.44 34.92 115.62
CA LYS A 274 -62.56 34.81 117.09
C LYS A 274 -62.39 36.17 117.77
N GLN A 275 -61.43 36.98 117.32
CA GLN A 275 -61.18 38.31 117.88
C GLN A 275 -62.34 39.28 117.59
N ASP A 276 -62.92 39.20 116.40
CA ASP A 276 -64.09 40.00 116.02
C ASP A 276 -65.34 39.61 116.83
N LEU A 277 -65.57 38.32 117.08
CA LEU A 277 -66.66 37.87 117.98
C LEU A 277 -66.52 38.43 119.41
N ILE A 278 -65.28 38.50 119.93
CA ILE A 278 -65.00 39.12 121.24
C ILE A 278 -65.31 40.64 121.19
N ASN A 279 -64.93 41.32 120.12
CA ASN A 279 -65.17 42.75 119.94
C ASN A 279 -66.68 43.08 119.79
N ILE A 280 -67.42 42.31 118.99
CA ILE A 280 -68.88 42.41 118.84
C ILE A 280 -69.56 42.24 120.20
N THR A 281 -69.14 41.26 121.00
CA THR A 281 -69.70 41.00 122.33
C THR A 281 -69.50 42.19 123.29
N ARG A 282 -68.31 42.79 123.32
CA ARG A 282 -68.04 44.01 124.11
C ARG A 282 -68.88 45.20 123.63
N ASN A 283 -68.94 45.42 122.32
CA ASN A 283 -69.73 46.52 121.75
C ASN A 283 -71.22 46.38 122.09
N MET A 284 -71.76 45.16 122.05
CA MET A 284 -73.16 44.89 122.41
C MET A 284 -73.48 45.21 123.89
N GLN A 285 -72.53 45.00 124.80
CA GLN A 285 -72.67 45.37 126.22
C GLN A 285 -72.70 46.90 126.36
N LEU A 286 -71.73 47.60 125.76
CA LEU A 286 -71.66 49.07 125.77
C LEU A 286 -72.89 49.75 125.14
N THR A 287 -73.50 49.15 124.11
CA THR A 287 -74.72 49.67 123.49
C THR A 287 -75.91 49.61 124.44
N LYS A 288 -76.10 48.49 125.16
CA LYS A 288 -77.19 48.34 126.15
C LYS A 288 -77.08 49.33 127.31
N GLU A 289 -75.86 49.63 127.76
CA GLU A 289 -75.62 50.65 128.79
C GLU A 289 -76.01 52.07 128.30
N LYS A 290 -75.69 52.41 127.05
CA LYS A 290 -76.10 53.68 126.44
C LYS A 290 -77.60 53.79 126.23
N GLU A 291 -78.26 52.72 125.75
CA GLU A 291 -79.72 52.69 125.58
C GLU A 291 -80.47 52.94 126.90
N MET A 292 -79.99 52.35 128.01
CA MET A 292 -80.47 52.62 129.37
C MET A 292 -80.37 54.11 129.76
N GLN A 293 -79.24 54.76 129.48
CA GLN A 293 -79.08 56.20 129.72
C GLN A 293 -79.98 57.07 128.83
N ASP A 294 -80.13 56.70 127.55
CA ASP A 294 -80.94 57.46 126.59
C ASP A 294 -82.44 57.37 126.88
N ILE A 295 -82.94 56.25 127.42
CA ILE A 295 -84.33 56.14 127.88
C ILE A 295 -84.61 57.13 129.03
N LEU A 296 -83.67 57.25 129.99
CA LEU A 296 -83.77 58.24 131.08
C LEU A 296 -83.74 59.68 130.55
N ASN A 297 -82.90 59.97 129.56
CA ASN A 297 -82.80 61.29 128.94
C ASN A 297 -84.03 61.66 128.09
N LYS A 298 -84.56 60.72 127.30
CA LYS A 298 -85.78 60.91 126.49
C LYS A 298 -87.00 61.22 127.38
N LYS A 299 -87.12 60.56 128.55
CA LYS A 299 -88.18 60.84 129.51
C LYS A 299 -88.17 62.29 130.03
N LYS A 300 -86.99 62.91 130.16
CA LYS A 300 -86.85 64.35 130.48
C LYS A 300 -87.22 65.23 129.29
N ARG A 301 -86.73 64.92 128.08
CA ARG A 301 -87.01 65.73 126.87
C ARG A 301 -88.49 65.81 126.52
N PHE A 302 -89.26 64.72 126.65
CA PHE A 302 -90.71 64.77 126.39
C PHE A 302 -91.47 65.79 127.27
N GLN A 303 -91.00 66.05 128.49
CA GLN A 303 -91.58 67.09 129.36
C GLN A 303 -91.30 68.52 128.89
N GLN A 304 -90.32 68.72 127.99
CA GLN A 304 -90.03 70.01 127.34
C GLN A 304 -90.78 70.13 126.00
N CYS A 305 -90.75 69.12 125.13
CA CYS A 305 -91.37 69.20 123.80
C CYS A 305 -92.89 69.41 123.82
N PHE A 306 -93.60 68.98 124.87
CA PHE A 306 -95.02 69.31 125.06
C PHE A 306 -95.28 70.82 125.26
N LYS A 307 -94.26 71.63 125.54
CA LYS A 307 -94.34 73.10 125.60
C LYS A 307 -94.11 73.72 124.22
N GLU A 308 -93.11 73.23 123.49
CA GLU A 308 -92.66 73.77 122.19
C GLU A 308 -93.64 73.48 121.04
N ALA A 309 -94.27 72.30 121.01
CA ALA A 309 -95.18 71.90 119.92
C ALA A 309 -96.46 72.77 119.79
N ILE A 310 -96.73 73.62 120.80
CA ILE A 310 -97.82 74.61 120.79
C ILE A 310 -97.46 75.82 119.91
N GLU A 311 -96.17 76.02 119.59
CA GLU A 311 -95.65 77.24 118.95
C GLU A 311 -95.42 77.08 117.43
N GLU A 312 -94.88 75.94 116.97
CA GLU A 312 -94.41 75.76 115.57
C GLU A 312 -95.49 75.65 114.48
N LYS A 313 -96.74 75.26 114.81
CA LYS A 313 -97.80 74.97 113.81
C LYS A 313 -98.22 76.17 112.93
N LYS A 314 -97.57 77.32 113.07
CA LYS A 314 -97.93 78.62 112.45
C LYS A 314 -97.12 78.98 111.19
N GLN A 315 -96.21 78.13 110.68
CA GLN A 315 -95.13 78.57 109.76
C GLN A 315 -95.04 77.92 108.35
N PHE A 316 -95.67 76.78 108.03
CA PHE A 316 -95.14 75.89 106.96
C PHE A 316 -95.64 76.10 105.50
N GLU A 317 -96.73 76.82 105.24
CA GLU A 317 -97.57 76.66 104.03
C GLU A 317 -97.08 77.30 102.69
N LEU A 318 -95.76 77.38 102.39
CA LEU A 318 -95.21 78.38 101.43
C LEU A 318 -94.30 77.97 100.22
N LYS A 319 -94.00 76.69 99.91
CA LYS A 319 -92.73 76.35 99.17
C LYS A 319 -92.68 75.49 97.86
N LEU A 320 -93.78 75.09 97.20
CA LEU A 320 -93.78 73.78 96.47
C LEU A 320 -93.06 73.61 95.07
N ASN A 321 -93.42 74.31 93.99
CA ASN A 321 -93.17 73.84 92.58
C ASN A 321 -91.94 74.48 91.87
N HIS A 322 -91.33 73.84 90.84
CA HIS A 322 -90.33 74.52 89.97
C HIS A 322 -89.95 73.95 88.57
N ASN A 323 -89.94 72.64 88.28
CA ASN A 323 -88.71 72.00 87.77
C ASN A 323 -88.76 71.13 86.47
N GLU A 324 -89.86 71.01 85.72
CA GLU A 324 -90.20 69.73 85.04
C GLU A 324 -89.99 69.55 83.48
N GLU A 325 -88.97 70.12 82.79
CA GLU A 325 -88.76 69.94 81.31
C GLU A 325 -87.27 69.79 80.84
N PHE A 326 -86.95 68.99 79.79
CA PHE A 326 -85.65 69.09 79.04
C PHE A 326 -85.44 68.47 77.61
N GLU A 327 -85.59 67.15 77.38
CA GLU A 327 -84.52 66.34 76.69
C GLU A 327 -84.33 66.28 75.12
N ASP A 328 -85.07 65.45 74.39
CA ASP A 328 -84.57 64.66 73.21
C ASP A 328 -84.33 65.41 71.85
N GLN A 329 -83.61 64.78 70.88
CA GLN A 329 -83.44 65.37 69.53
C GLN A 329 -83.00 64.53 68.29
N ALA A 330 -82.24 63.41 68.33
CA ALA A 330 -81.43 63.00 67.14
C ALA A 330 -81.16 61.48 66.91
N LEU A 331 -81.10 61.02 65.64
CA LEU A 331 -80.87 59.58 65.29
C LEU A 331 -80.30 59.20 63.87
N GLU A 332 -80.21 60.11 62.89
CA GLU A 332 -80.66 59.77 61.51
C GLU A 332 -79.65 59.24 60.43
N VAL A 333 -78.34 59.07 60.69
CA VAL A 333 -77.30 59.21 59.63
C VAL A 333 -76.89 57.95 58.79
N CYS A 334 -77.24 56.71 59.14
CA CYS A 334 -76.42 55.54 58.74
C CYS A 334 -76.76 54.69 57.46
N ARG A 335 -77.35 55.19 56.36
CA ARG A 335 -77.95 54.30 55.31
C ARG A 335 -77.31 54.14 53.90
N GLU A 336 -76.40 54.98 53.40
CA GLU A 336 -76.20 55.11 51.92
C GLU A 336 -75.13 54.22 51.21
N ALA A 337 -74.30 53.44 51.90
CA ALA A 337 -73.01 52.99 51.34
C ALA A 337 -72.97 51.73 50.42
N LYS A 338 -74.09 51.08 50.07
CA LYS A 338 -74.08 49.63 49.72
C LYS A 338 -74.10 49.22 48.22
N ASP A 339 -74.40 50.10 47.27
CA ASP A 339 -74.88 49.68 45.93
C ASP A 339 -73.85 49.57 44.76
N ARG A 340 -72.55 49.87 44.95
CA ARG A 340 -71.64 50.09 43.79
C ARG A 340 -71.00 48.83 43.15
N ILE A 341 -71.03 47.66 43.79
CA ILE A 341 -70.07 46.56 43.46
C ILE A 341 -70.55 45.60 42.35
N GLN A 342 -71.84 45.54 41.99
CA GLN A 342 -72.39 44.47 41.12
C GLN A 342 -72.17 44.59 39.59
N LYS A 343 -71.45 45.59 39.07
CA LYS A 343 -71.49 45.93 37.61
C LYS A 343 -70.43 45.28 36.69
N ILE A 344 -69.42 44.58 37.18
CA ILE A 344 -68.22 44.21 36.38
C ILE A 344 -68.30 42.84 35.65
N HIS A 345 -69.22 41.95 36.03
CA HIS A 345 -69.12 40.50 35.72
C HIS A 345 -69.68 40.01 34.36
N LYS A 346 -69.76 40.83 33.29
CA LYS A 346 -70.59 40.52 32.09
C LYS A 346 -69.93 40.52 30.68
N SER A 347 -68.61 40.62 30.52
CA SER A 347 -68.01 41.02 29.20
C SER A 347 -67.08 40.03 28.45
N VAL A 348 -66.76 38.83 28.94
CA VAL A 348 -65.66 38.00 28.35
C VAL A 348 -66.09 36.63 27.78
N ALA A 349 -67.39 36.37 27.64
CA ALA A 349 -67.94 35.07 27.21
C ALA A 349 -68.20 34.93 25.68
N LEU A 350 -67.40 35.58 24.80
CA LEU A 350 -67.73 35.72 23.37
C LEU A 350 -66.54 35.61 22.37
N LYS A 351 -65.59 34.68 22.61
CA LYS A 351 -64.54 34.32 21.62
C LYS A 351 -64.31 32.80 21.49
N GLU A 352 -65.41 32.10 21.33
CA GLU A 352 -65.47 30.72 20.83
C GLU A 352 -65.32 30.71 19.29
N LYS A 353 -64.98 29.55 18.68
CA LYS A 353 -65.17 29.18 17.24
C LYS A 353 -64.13 29.56 16.16
N GLU A 354 -62.88 29.06 16.27
CA GLU A 354 -62.10 28.68 15.06
C GLU A 354 -61.52 27.26 15.15
N GLU A 355 -62.40 26.28 15.41
CA GLU A 355 -62.22 24.97 14.77
C GLU A 355 -62.28 25.14 13.24
N LYS A 356 -61.22 24.75 12.52
CA LYS A 356 -61.29 24.17 11.16
C LYS A 356 -59.92 23.65 10.70
N ALA A 357 -59.93 22.85 9.63
CA ALA A 357 -58.77 22.29 8.94
C ALA A 357 -57.99 21.13 9.62
N ARG A 358 -58.71 20.23 10.31
CA ARG A 358 -58.42 18.80 10.12
C ARG A 358 -58.76 18.43 8.66
N GLN A 359 -57.79 18.35 7.75
CA GLN A 359 -57.91 17.61 6.47
C GLN A 359 -56.61 17.68 5.63
N MET A 360 -55.77 16.65 5.72
CA MET A 360 -55.08 15.98 4.58
C MET A 360 -54.12 14.89 5.09
N LYS A 361 -54.72 13.80 5.61
CA LYS A 361 -54.25 12.45 5.26
C LYS A 361 -54.81 12.10 3.87
N ILE A 362 -54.34 11.01 3.25
CA ILE A 362 -54.60 10.60 1.84
C ILE A 362 -53.72 11.47 0.93
N ILE A 363 -52.60 11.02 0.32
CA ILE A 363 -52.30 9.80 -0.46
C ILE A 363 -50.81 9.46 -0.19
N ALA A 364 -50.32 8.29 0.26
CA ALA A 364 -50.57 6.88 -0.09
C ALA A 364 -49.93 6.40 -1.41
N GLU A 365 -48.69 5.87 -1.33
CA GLU A 365 -48.20 4.70 -2.13
C GLU A 365 -48.08 4.83 -3.68
N GLN A 366 -47.25 4.11 -4.44
CA GLN A 366 -46.05 3.27 -4.23
C GLN A 366 -45.29 3.12 -5.58
N TYR A 367 -43.96 3.01 -5.52
CA TYR A 367 -43.03 2.18 -6.32
C TYR A 367 -43.28 1.59 -7.75
N VAL A 368 -42.14 1.47 -8.48
CA VAL A 368 -41.71 0.40 -9.43
C VAL A 368 -41.95 0.53 -10.96
N SER A 369 -40.93 0.12 -11.73
CA SER A 369 -40.77 0.00 -13.21
C SER A 369 -40.92 -1.48 -13.66
N PRO A 370 -40.40 -2.03 -14.80
CA PRO A 370 -39.87 -1.53 -16.09
C PRO A 370 -40.38 -2.32 -17.35
N GLU A 371 -39.75 -2.13 -18.54
CA GLU A 371 -39.37 -3.16 -19.58
C GLU A 371 -39.78 -3.03 -21.10
N LYS A 372 -38.73 -3.04 -21.95
CA LYS A 372 -38.52 -3.77 -23.25
C LYS A 372 -39.32 -3.49 -24.55
N THR A 373 -38.59 -3.20 -25.64
CA THR A 373 -38.30 -4.07 -26.84
C THR A 373 -37.73 -3.21 -27.99
N ARG A 374 -37.40 -3.73 -29.19
CA ARG A 374 -36.28 -4.59 -29.67
C ARG A 374 -36.45 -4.72 -31.21
N GLU A 375 -35.34 -4.72 -31.96
CA GLU A 375 -35.12 -5.47 -33.24
C GLU A 375 -36.15 -5.32 -34.40
N ALA A 376 -35.90 -4.43 -35.39
CA ALA A 376 -36.70 -4.36 -36.65
C ALA A 376 -36.05 -3.66 -37.89
N LYS A 377 -34.78 -3.90 -38.27
CA LYS A 377 -34.16 -3.29 -39.49
C LYS A 377 -33.05 -4.11 -40.20
N GLU A 378 -33.27 -5.34 -40.66
CA GLU A 378 -32.17 -6.10 -41.31
C GLU A 378 -32.51 -7.15 -42.41
N GLN A 379 -33.71 -7.19 -43.03
CA GLN A 379 -34.03 -8.20 -44.06
C GLN A 379 -34.90 -7.71 -45.24
N GLU A 380 -34.36 -6.96 -46.21
CA GLU A 380 -35.17 -6.52 -47.39
C GLU A 380 -34.44 -6.33 -48.75
N ILE A 381 -33.20 -6.80 -48.95
CA ILE A 381 -32.47 -6.57 -50.23
C ILE A 381 -31.92 -7.89 -50.83
N LEU A 382 -32.75 -8.67 -51.55
CA LEU A 382 -32.26 -9.93 -52.19
C LEU A 382 -33.07 -10.57 -53.36
N ARG A 383 -33.96 -9.87 -54.11
CA ARG A 383 -34.72 -10.51 -55.23
C ARG A 383 -35.07 -9.63 -56.48
N LYS A 384 -34.26 -9.71 -57.56
CA LYS A 384 -34.54 -9.39 -59.01
C LYS A 384 -33.48 -10.16 -59.86
N ALA A 385 -33.73 -10.94 -60.94
CA ALA A 385 -34.45 -10.74 -62.22
C ALA A 385 -33.72 -9.74 -63.17
N ILE A 386 -33.02 -10.08 -64.28
CA ILE A 386 -32.70 -11.34 -65.03
C ILE A 386 -33.79 -11.90 -65.97
N GLU A 387 -33.68 -11.68 -67.32
CA GLU A 387 -34.71 -12.08 -68.34
C GLU A 387 -34.33 -11.94 -69.86
N GLU A 388 -33.08 -12.15 -70.33
CA GLU A 388 -32.62 -11.61 -71.65
C GLU A 388 -31.73 -12.57 -72.52
N LYS A 389 -32.18 -13.09 -73.70
CA LYS A 389 -31.34 -14.03 -74.53
C LYS A 389 -31.47 -14.12 -76.09
N GLU A 390 -32.08 -15.15 -76.71
CA GLU A 390 -31.70 -15.67 -78.07
C GLU A 390 -32.53 -15.26 -79.32
N ALA A 391 -31.88 -15.13 -80.50
CA ALA A 391 -32.39 -15.29 -81.89
C ALA A 391 -31.27 -15.18 -83.00
N ALA A 392 -31.37 -15.87 -84.18
CA ALA A 392 -30.80 -15.59 -85.58
C ALA A 392 -29.88 -16.64 -86.33
N GLU A 393 -29.99 -16.87 -87.70
CA GLU A 393 -29.04 -17.62 -88.67
C GLU A 393 -29.48 -17.75 -90.23
N VAL A 394 -28.58 -18.15 -91.22
CA VAL A 394 -28.73 -18.81 -92.63
C VAL A 394 -28.41 -18.11 -94.06
N GLU A 395 -27.51 -18.65 -95.02
CA GLU A 395 -27.44 -18.60 -96.60
C GLU A 395 -26.08 -18.98 -97.43
N LYS A 396 -26.05 -19.39 -98.79
CA LYS A 396 -25.08 -19.14 -100.00
C LYS A 396 -24.44 -20.30 -100.96
N ARG A 397 -24.12 -20.11 -102.33
CA ARG A 397 -23.07 -20.80 -103.32
C ARG A 397 -23.27 -20.82 -104.94
N LYS A 398 -22.23 -20.90 -105.89
CA LYS A 398 -22.20 -21.47 -107.37
C LYS A 398 -21.00 -21.18 -108.46
N ALA A 399 -20.80 -22.04 -109.55
CA ALA A 399 -20.32 -21.90 -111.03
C ALA A 399 -18.83 -21.90 -111.69
N GLN A 400 -18.57 -22.45 -112.96
CA GLN A 400 -17.31 -22.35 -113.87
C GLN A 400 -17.27 -23.03 -115.36
N LYS A 401 -16.28 -22.82 -116.33
CA LYS A 401 -16.02 -23.62 -117.67
C LYS A 401 -14.61 -23.71 -118.50
N GLU A 402 -14.43 -23.37 -119.84
CA GLU A 402 -13.74 -24.14 -121.02
C GLU A 402 -12.73 -23.43 -122.09
N ARG A 403 -11.92 -24.13 -123.03
CA ARG A 403 -11.07 -23.65 -124.27
C ARG A 403 -9.91 -24.59 -124.87
N GLU A 404 -10.11 -25.54 -125.83
CA GLU A 404 -9.31 -26.82 -125.78
C GLU A 404 -8.33 -27.35 -126.90
N GLU A 405 -8.57 -27.31 -128.23
CA GLU A 405 -7.92 -28.32 -129.14
C GLU A 405 -6.47 -28.11 -129.64
N LYS A 406 -6.07 -26.90 -130.10
CA LYS A 406 -4.71 -26.67 -130.70
C LYS A 406 -3.54 -26.95 -129.76
N MET A 407 -3.83 -27.06 -128.46
CA MET A 407 -2.92 -27.60 -127.45
C MET A 407 -2.31 -28.95 -127.85
N ARG A 408 -3.04 -29.83 -128.58
CA ARG A 408 -2.74 -31.27 -128.65
C ARG A 408 -1.43 -31.69 -129.33
N ALA A 409 -1.01 -31.06 -130.44
CA ALA A 409 0.12 -31.54 -131.25
C ALA A 409 1.48 -30.98 -130.80
N LEU A 410 1.53 -29.69 -130.42
CA LEU A 410 2.70 -29.11 -129.76
C LEU A 410 2.93 -29.81 -128.41
N MET A 411 1.86 -30.26 -127.76
CA MET A 411 1.92 -31.17 -126.62
C MET A 411 2.55 -32.54 -126.93
N GLU A 412 2.71 -33.03 -128.15
CA GLU A 412 3.20 -34.40 -128.39
C GLU A 412 4.73 -34.52 -128.42
N GLU A 413 5.44 -33.60 -129.07
CA GLU A 413 6.90 -33.50 -128.90
C GLU A 413 7.27 -33.03 -127.49
N TYR A 414 6.51 -32.06 -126.94
CA TYR A 414 6.63 -31.73 -125.51
C TYR A 414 6.39 -32.97 -124.65
N ARG A 415 5.37 -33.81 -124.90
CA ARG A 415 5.10 -35.04 -124.13
C ARG A 415 6.30 -36.00 -124.15
N LEU A 416 7.01 -36.15 -125.26
CA LEU A 416 8.16 -37.05 -125.35
C LEU A 416 9.39 -36.48 -124.63
N HIS A 417 9.71 -35.19 -124.82
CA HIS A 417 10.80 -34.55 -124.10
C HIS A 417 10.49 -34.41 -122.60
N ASP A 418 9.25 -34.09 -122.23
CA ASP A 418 8.74 -34.16 -120.87
C ASP A 418 8.79 -35.58 -120.36
N ALA A 419 8.50 -36.63 -121.14
CA ALA A 419 8.57 -38.00 -120.64
C ALA A 419 10.01 -38.37 -120.27
N ALA A 420 11.00 -37.96 -121.06
CA ALA A 420 12.41 -38.14 -120.74
C ALA A 420 12.82 -37.32 -119.49
N ILE A 421 12.44 -36.04 -119.39
CA ILE A 421 12.70 -35.22 -118.20
C ILE A 421 11.99 -35.81 -116.97
N LYS A 422 10.69 -36.11 -117.06
CA LYS A 422 9.87 -36.69 -115.99
C LYS A 422 10.36 -38.06 -115.56
N THR A 423 10.95 -38.88 -116.44
CA THR A 423 11.55 -40.15 -116.01
C THR A 423 12.84 -39.94 -115.20
N LYS A 424 13.71 -38.99 -115.60
CA LYS A 424 14.87 -38.58 -114.79
C LYS A 424 14.45 -37.94 -113.46
N GLN A 425 13.57 -36.94 -113.50
CA GLN A 425 12.99 -36.32 -112.31
C GLN A 425 12.31 -37.35 -111.39
N ARG A 426 11.59 -38.35 -111.92
CA ARG A 426 11.02 -39.45 -111.11
C ARG A 426 12.09 -40.35 -110.47
N GLN A 427 13.28 -40.48 -111.06
CA GLN A 427 14.39 -41.21 -110.45
C GLN A 427 15.06 -40.34 -109.38
N GLU A 428 15.37 -39.08 -109.68
CA GLU A 428 15.93 -38.10 -108.74
C GLU A 428 14.98 -37.88 -107.54
N GLU A 429 13.68 -37.72 -107.77
CA GLU A 429 12.64 -37.70 -106.73
C GLU A 429 12.63 -38.97 -105.89
N LYS A 430 12.81 -40.16 -106.48
CA LYS A 430 12.88 -41.42 -105.71
C LYS A 430 14.13 -41.43 -104.82
N HIS A 431 15.27 -40.97 -105.32
CA HIS A 431 16.50 -40.85 -104.52
C HIS A 431 16.37 -39.78 -103.43
N LEU A 432 15.80 -38.61 -103.73
CA LEU A 432 15.51 -37.56 -102.74
C LEU A 432 14.50 -38.04 -101.69
N LYS A 433 13.40 -38.68 -102.09
CA LYS A 433 12.40 -39.26 -101.17
C LYS A 433 13.01 -40.35 -100.29
N ALA A 434 13.90 -41.20 -100.83
CA ALA A 434 14.62 -42.19 -100.05
C ALA A 434 15.61 -41.55 -99.06
N TRP A 435 16.31 -40.49 -99.47
CA TRP A 435 17.23 -39.73 -98.60
C TRP A 435 16.47 -38.97 -97.51
N GLU A 436 15.40 -38.24 -97.85
CA GLU A 436 14.51 -37.59 -96.88
C GLU A 436 13.92 -38.60 -95.90
N MET A 437 13.47 -39.75 -96.38
CA MET A 437 12.94 -40.82 -95.52
C MET A 437 14.01 -41.35 -94.57
N MET A 438 15.25 -41.54 -95.03
CA MET A 438 16.38 -41.89 -94.18
C MET A 438 16.71 -40.81 -93.14
N GLN A 439 16.66 -39.52 -93.51
CA GLN A 439 16.87 -38.42 -92.56
C GLN A 439 15.73 -38.31 -91.55
N ARG A 440 14.48 -38.55 -91.97
CA ARG A 440 13.31 -38.64 -91.06
C ARG A 440 13.48 -39.79 -90.08
N PHE A 441 13.88 -40.99 -90.52
CA PHE A 441 14.15 -42.10 -89.61
C PHE A 441 15.26 -41.78 -88.60
N LYS A 442 16.38 -41.20 -89.05
CA LYS A 442 17.45 -40.76 -88.13
C LYS A 442 16.99 -39.69 -87.15
N LYS A 443 16.17 -38.73 -87.60
CA LYS A 443 15.58 -37.71 -86.73
C LYS A 443 14.59 -38.33 -85.74
N ASP A 444 13.73 -39.25 -86.18
CA ASP A 444 12.77 -39.95 -85.32
C ASP A 444 13.48 -40.82 -84.26
N GLU A 445 14.62 -41.43 -84.60
CA GLU A 445 15.46 -42.17 -83.62
C GLU A 445 16.10 -41.22 -82.60
N TYR A 446 16.67 -40.10 -83.05
CA TYR A 446 17.23 -39.07 -82.17
C TYR A 446 16.17 -38.41 -81.28
N ASP A 447 15.02 -38.05 -81.85
CA ASP A 447 13.88 -37.48 -81.14
C ASP A 447 13.33 -38.51 -80.12
N LYS A 448 13.31 -39.82 -80.42
CA LYS A 448 12.97 -40.86 -79.43
C LYS A 448 13.98 -40.94 -78.28
N GLN A 449 15.27 -40.88 -78.56
CA GLN A 449 16.33 -40.92 -77.55
C GLN A 449 16.26 -39.69 -76.62
N THR A 450 16.19 -38.49 -77.19
CA THR A 450 16.05 -37.24 -76.42
C THR A 450 14.76 -37.20 -75.59
N ASN A 451 13.61 -37.64 -76.15
CA ASN A 451 12.37 -37.76 -75.39
C ASN A 451 12.45 -38.78 -74.23
N LEU A 452 13.25 -39.85 -74.36
CA LEU A 452 13.47 -40.80 -73.27
C LEU A 452 14.36 -40.16 -72.18
N GLU A 453 15.49 -39.54 -72.55
CA GLU A 453 16.34 -38.82 -71.62
C GLU A 453 15.60 -37.70 -70.87
N GLU A 454 14.78 -36.91 -71.55
CA GLU A 454 13.98 -35.87 -70.91
C GLU A 454 12.96 -36.44 -69.93
N ARG A 455 12.32 -37.58 -70.25
CA ARG A 455 11.41 -38.28 -69.33
C ARG A 455 12.16 -38.80 -68.11
N GLU A 456 13.36 -39.35 -68.28
CA GLU A 456 14.20 -39.81 -67.17
C GLU A 456 14.63 -38.64 -66.27
N ARG A 457 15.09 -37.53 -66.84
CA ARG A 457 15.43 -36.30 -66.09
C ARG A 457 14.23 -35.73 -65.34
N GLN A 458 13.06 -35.63 -65.99
CA GLN A 458 11.82 -35.19 -65.34
C GLN A 458 11.38 -36.15 -64.23
N TRP A 459 11.61 -37.46 -64.39
CA TRP A 459 11.31 -38.46 -63.37
C TRP A 459 12.25 -38.34 -62.16
N GLN A 460 13.55 -38.15 -62.40
CA GLN A 460 14.55 -37.88 -61.36
C GLN A 460 14.21 -36.62 -60.57
N GLN A 461 13.94 -35.50 -61.24
CA GLN A 461 13.50 -34.25 -60.58
C GLN A 461 12.23 -34.43 -59.73
N LYS A 462 11.24 -35.18 -60.23
CA LYS A 462 10.02 -35.51 -59.45
C LYS A 462 10.34 -36.38 -58.22
N LEU A 463 11.32 -37.28 -58.32
CA LEU A 463 11.75 -38.13 -57.21
C LEU A 463 12.55 -37.34 -56.17
N GLU A 464 13.45 -36.47 -56.60
CA GLU A 464 14.20 -35.54 -55.75
C GLU A 464 13.26 -34.61 -54.97
N TYR A 465 12.37 -33.92 -55.68
CA TYR A 465 11.36 -33.04 -55.06
C TYR A 465 10.44 -33.80 -54.08
N ARG A 466 10.04 -35.04 -54.40
CA ARG A 466 9.29 -35.90 -53.47
C ARG A 466 10.09 -36.25 -52.22
N ASN A 467 11.42 -36.43 -52.34
CA ASN A 467 12.30 -36.71 -51.21
C ASN A 467 12.52 -35.46 -50.36
N GLU A 468 12.66 -34.28 -50.96
CA GLU A 468 12.70 -32.99 -50.25
C GLU A 468 11.41 -32.76 -49.46
N LEU A 469 10.24 -32.87 -50.10
CA LEU A 469 8.95 -32.77 -49.41
C LEU A 469 8.80 -33.77 -48.25
N ARG A 470 9.40 -34.96 -48.35
CA ARG A 470 9.43 -35.92 -47.23
C ARG A 470 10.32 -35.45 -46.07
N ARG A 471 11.49 -34.87 -46.36
CA ARG A 471 12.36 -34.26 -45.33
C ARG A 471 11.65 -33.11 -44.64
N ASP A 472 11.08 -32.17 -45.41
CA ASP A 472 10.28 -31.04 -44.91
C ASP A 472 9.15 -31.47 -43.96
N ILE A 473 8.41 -32.54 -44.32
CA ILE A 473 7.32 -33.08 -43.50
C ILE A 473 7.87 -33.68 -42.20
N GLU A 474 9.01 -34.38 -42.25
CA GLU A 474 9.61 -35.02 -41.09
C GLU A 474 10.27 -34.00 -40.15
N GLU A 475 11.00 -33.01 -40.67
CA GLU A 475 11.55 -31.90 -39.89
C GLU A 475 10.43 -31.11 -39.18
N ARG A 476 9.31 -30.85 -39.85
CA ARG A 476 8.13 -30.21 -39.24
C ARG A 476 7.42 -31.09 -38.21
N ARG A 477 7.57 -32.43 -38.26
CA ARG A 477 7.08 -33.33 -37.21
C ARG A 477 7.98 -33.29 -35.99
N ILE A 478 9.29 -33.45 -36.20
CA ILE A 478 10.30 -33.39 -35.15
C ILE A 478 10.23 -32.05 -34.40
N GLU A 479 10.07 -30.92 -35.11
CA GLU A 479 9.98 -29.62 -34.43
C GLU A 479 8.68 -29.46 -33.64
N LYS A 480 7.55 -29.97 -34.14
CA LYS A 480 6.29 -30.02 -33.37
C LYS A 480 6.39 -30.89 -32.13
N GLU A 481 6.99 -32.08 -32.24
CA GLU A 481 7.23 -32.96 -31.07
C GLU A 481 8.12 -32.26 -30.04
N ARG A 482 9.15 -31.52 -30.47
CA ARG A 482 9.98 -30.69 -29.59
C ARG A 482 9.23 -29.50 -28.99
N GLU A 483 8.30 -28.88 -29.70
CA GLU A 483 7.42 -27.83 -29.17
C GLU A 483 6.44 -28.40 -28.14
N GLU A 484 5.81 -29.55 -28.42
CA GLU A 484 4.91 -30.24 -27.49
C GLU A 484 5.63 -30.68 -26.21
N VAL A 485 6.87 -31.20 -26.32
CA VAL A 485 7.72 -31.51 -25.16
C VAL A 485 8.07 -30.25 -24.37
N ARG A 486 8.56 -29.17 -25.03
CA ARG A 486 8.85 -27.89 -24.37
C ARG A 486 7.62 -27.29 -23.69
N GLU A 487 6.45 -27.38 -24.31
CA GLU A 487 5.18 -26.97 -23.71
C GLU A 487 4.81 -27.83 -22.49
N ALA A 488 5.00 -29.15 -22.56
CA ALA A 488 4.73 -30.06 -21.46
C ALA A 488 5.68 -29.81 -20.27
N GLU A 489 6.96 -29.58 -20.54
CA GLU A 489 7.98 -29.17 -19.58
C GLU A 489 7.61 -27.82 -18.95
N ALA A 490 7.31 -26.79 -19.74
CA ALA A 490 6.90 -25.48 -19.23
C ALA A 490 5.61 -25.55 -18.38
N LYS A 491 4.64 -26.40 -18.77
CA LYS A 491 3.42 -26.66 -17.97
C LYS A 491 3.74 -27.40 -16.67
N ALA A 492 4.71 -28.31 -16.66
CA ALA A 492 5.18 -28.99 -15.45
C ALA A 492 5.94 -28.03 -14.53
N GLU A 493 6.87 -27.25 -15.05
CA GLU A 493 7.59 -26.20 -14.31
C GLU A 493 6.63 -25.21 -13.67
N ALA A 494 5.64 -24.71 -14.43
CA ALA A 494 4.60 -23.81 -13.93
C ALA A 494 3.81 -24.44 -12.77
N LYS A 495 3.43 -25.72 -12.85
CA LYS A 495 2.79 -26.45 -11.74
C LYS A 495 3.70 -26.49 -10.50
N THR A 496 4.97 -26.91 -10.65
CA THR A 496 5.90 -26.95 -9.49
C THR A 496 6.16 -25.56 -8.89
N ALA A 497 6.15 -24.50 -9.72
CA ALA A 497 6.29 -23.12 -9.27
C ALA A 497 5.05 -22.66 -8.47
N ILE A 498 3.84 -23.03 -8.90
CA ILE A 498 2.59 -22.80 -8.18
C ILE A 498 2.59 -23.58 -6.85
N GLU A 499 2.99 -24.85 -6.86
CA GLU A 499 3.08 -25.69 -5.64
C GLU A 499 4.07 -25.10 -4.63
N LYS A 500 5.29 -24.73 -5.05
CA LYS A 500 6.27 -24.02 -4.21
C LYS A 500 5.74 -22.68 -3.72
N ALA A 501 4.94 -21.97 -4.52
CA ALA A 501 4.31 -20.72 -4.11
C ALA A 501 3.23 -20.94 -3.05
N ASN A 502 2.44 -21.99 -3.17
CA ASN A 502 1.39 -22.40 -2.23
C ASN A 502 1.97 -22.91 -0.92
N GLN A 503 3.02 -23.74 -0.96
CA GLN A 503 3.77 -24.19 0.22
C GLN A 503 4.28 -23.00 1.05
N ARG A 504 4.86 -21.97 0.42
CA ARG A 504 5.29 -20.74 1.12
C ARG A 504 4.15 -19.96 1.76
N ILE A 505 2.94 -20.03 1.21
CA ILE A 505 1.75 -19.37 1.77
C ILE A 505 1.27 -20.13 3.01
N LEU A 506 1.32 -21.47 2.97
CA LEU A 506 0.97 -22.33 4.11
C LEU A 506 1.99 -22.20 5.24
N LEU A 507 3.30 -22.26 4.93
CA LEU A 507 4.37 -22.01 5.90
C LEU A 507 4.22 -20.64 6.58
N TYR A 508 3.85 -19.60 5.83
CA TYR A 508 3.56 -18.28 6.42
C TYR A 508 2.32 -18.29 7.34
N GLY A 509 1.31 -19.08 6.99
CA GLY A 509 0.16 -19.32 7.88
C GLY A 509 0.56 -20.02 9.17
N ASP A 510 1.42 -21.03 9.07
CA ASP A 510 1.93 -21.78 10.23
C ASP A 510 2.87 -20.90 11.09
N GLU A 511 3.76 -20.10 10.48
CA GLU A 511 4.57 -19.07 11.16
C GLU A 511 3.68 -18.10 11.97
N VAL A 512 2.67 -17.51 11.34
CA VAL A 512 1.72 -16.60 12.01
C VAL A 512 0.91 -17.34 13.08
N LEU A 513 0.59 -18.62 12.90
CA LEU A 513 -0.11 -19.43 13.90
C LEU A 513 0.76 -19.65 15.15
N GLU A 514 2.03 -20.04 14.99
CA GLU A 514 2.98 -20.21 16.09
C GLU A 514 3.20 -18.89 16.85
N GLU A 515 3.44 -17.78 16.14
CA GLU A 515 3.54 -16.43 16.72
C GLU A 515 2.29 -15.99 17.51
N SER A 516 1.14 -16.63 17.26
CA SER A 516 -0.14 -16.31 17.91
C SER A 516 -0.42 -17.14 19.16
N LYS A 517 0.25 -18.27 19.36
CA LYS A 517 -0.03 -19.20 20.47
C LYS A 517 0.22 -18.55 21.82
N GLY A 518 -0.76 -18.64 22.71
CA GLY A 518 -0.72 -18.06 24.06
C GLY A 518 -0.89 -16.53 24.11
N VAL A 519 -0.77 -15.82 22.98
CA VAL A 519 -0.93 -14.36 22.92
C VAL A 519 -2.37 -13.96 22.60
N ARG A 520 -3.00 -14.61 21.60
CA ARG A 520 -4.30 -14.19 21.04
C ARG A 520 -5.20 -15.35 20.62
N PRO A 521 -6.52 -15.15 20.49
CA PRO A 521 -7.44 -16.19 20.04
C PRO A 521 -7.09 -16.72 18.64
N LEU A 522 -6.73 -18.00 18.54
CA LEU A 522 -6.23 -18.61 17.28
C LEU A 522 -7.32 -18.84 16.22
N TYR A 523 -8.59 -18.88 16.62
CA TYR A 523 -9.71 -19.30 15.76
C TYR A 523 -9.82 -18.55 14.43
N PRO A 524 -9.69 -17.20 14.34
CA PRO A 524 -9.74 -16.48 13.07
C PRO A 524 -8.65 -16.92 12.10
N ILE A 525 -7.43 -17.14 12.61
CA ILE A 525 -6.25 -17.51 11.82
C ILE A 525 -6.39 -18.94 11.32
N ILE A 526 -6.79 -19.88 12.18
CA ILE A 526 -7.06 -21.28 11.81
C ILE A 526 -8.12 -21.33 10.70
N LYS A 527 -9.23 -20.60 10.85
CA LYS A 527 -10.30 -20.54 9.85
C LYS A 527 -9.80 -20.00 8.50
N ALA A 528 -8.98 -18.95 8.50
CA ALA A 528 -8.39 -18.42 7.26
C ALA A 528 -7.44 -19.43 6.60
N ILE A 529 -6.63 -20.16 7.36
CA ILE A 529 -5.76 -21.22 6.85
C ILE A 529 -6.59 -22.38 6.25
N GLU A 530 -7.72 -22.75 6.87
CA GLU A 530 -8.64 -23.74 6.30
C GLU A 530 -9.30 -23.27 4.99
N GLU A 531 -9.72 -22.02 4.90
CA GLU A 531 -10.25 -21.41 3.67
C GLU A 531 -9.20 -21.45 2.56
N ILE A 532 -7.96 -21.04 2.85
CA ILE A 532 -6.83 -21.10 1.92
C ILE A 532 -6.53 -22.55 1.48
N LYS A 533 -6.58 -23.53 2.39
CA LYS A 533 -6.42 -24.96 2.04
C LYS A 533 -7.55 -25.46 1.11
N LYS A 534 -8.78 -24.94 1.22
CA LYS A 534 -9.91 -25.23 0.31
C LYS A 534 -9.76 -24.53 -1.06
N GLU A 535 -9.17 -23.33 -1.09
CA GLU A 535 -8.90 -22.60 -2.34
C GLU A 535 -7.77 -23.23 -3.15
N ILE A 536 -6.69 -23.67 -2.48
CA ILE A 536 -5.56 -24.38 -3.10
C ILE A 536 -5.95 -25.81 -3.53
N GLY A 537 -7.05 -26.36 -2.98
CA GLY A 537 -7.54 -27.71 -3.29
C GLY A 537 -6.93 -28.83 -2.44
N LEU A 538 -6.27 -28.50 -1.34
CA LEU A 538 -5.75 -29.47 -0.36
C LEU A 538 -6.83 -30.05 0.56
N MET A 539 -7.96 -29.34 0.70
CA MET A 539 -9.16 -29.86 1.35
C MET A 539 -10.31 -29.92 0.35
N PRO A 540 -11.15 -30.96 0.39
CA PRO A 540 -12.37 -30.97 -0.40
C PRO A 540 -13.21 -29.76 -0.01
N LYS A 541 -13.66 -29.01 -1.01
CA LYS A 541 -14.70 -28.00 -0.79
C LYS A 541 -15.90 -28.75 -0.24
N LYS A 542 -16.34 -28.42 0.98
CA LYS A 542 -17.64 -28.88 1.46
C LYS A 542 -18.64 -28.48 0.40
N ILE A 543 -19.28 -29.47 -0.21
CA ILE A 543 -20.47 -29.23 -1.01
C ILE A 543 -21.49 -28.77 0.03
N GLU A 544 -21.63 -27.45 0.17
CA GLU A 544 -22.82 -26.92 0.79
C GLU A 544 -23.99 -27.51 0.00
N GLU A 545 -24.87 -28.23 0.68
CA GLU A 545 -26.15 -28.67 0.12
C GLU A 545 -26.91 -27.39 -0.23
N SER A 546 -26.67 -26.90 -1.44
CA SER A 546 -27.22 -25.64 -1.89
C SER A 546 -28.72 -25.82 -1.95
N THR A 547 -29.41 -25.23 -0.97
CA THR A 547 -30.84 -24.95 -1.02
C THR A 547 -31.19 -24.57 -2.44
N VAL A 548 -32.02 -25.39 -3.08
CA VAL A 548 -32.16 -25.48 -4.54
C VAL A 548 -32.36 -24.09 -5.15
N LYS A 549 -31.24 -23.46 -5.57
CA LYS A 549 -31.25 -22.22 -6.33
C LYS A 549 -31.63 -22.65 -7.74
N ALA A 550 -32.94 -22.69 -7.96
CA ALA A 550 -33.56 -23.09 -9.22
C ALA A 550 -32.75 -22.52 -10.40
N GLU A 551 -32.10 -23.41 -11.14
CA GLU A 551 -31.35 -23.04 -12.33
C GLU A 551 -32.34 -22.36 -13.29
N ARG A 552 -32.23 -21.03 -13.44
CA ARG A 552 -32.93 -20.33 -14.51
C ARG A 552 -32.44 -20.97 -15.82
N PRO A 553 -33.31 -21.61 -16.63
CA PRO A 553 -32.85 -22.44 -17.72
C PRO A 553 -32.03 -21.60 -18.70
N GLY A 554 -30.73 -21.91 -18.77
CA GLY A 554 -29.78 -21.23 -19.64
C GLY A 554 -30.27 -21.33 -21.08
N ARG A 555 -30.54 -20.18 -21.71
CA ARG A 555 -30.96 -20.13 -23.13
C ARG A 555 -29.94 -20.88 -23.97
N LYS A 556 -30.34 -22.05 -24.51
CA LYS A 556 -29.53 -22.87 -25.42
C LYS A 556 -29.03 -22.00 -26.58
N ARG A 557 -27.76 -21.58 -26.53
CA ARG A 557 -27.10 -21.01 -27.71
C ARG A 557 -27.03 -22.14 -28.74
N ARG A 558 -27.87 -22.06 -29.77
CA ARG A 558 -27.87 -23.02 -30.87
C ARG A 558 -26.49 -23.04 -31.50
N ALA A 559 -25.78 -24.16 -31.38
CA ALA A 559 -24.57 -24.39 -32.15
C ALA A 559 -24.94 -24.28 -33.64
N ARG A 560 -24.33 -23.33 -34.36
CA ARG A 560 -24.41 -23.29 -35.83
C ARG A 560 -23.68 -24.54 -36.33
N ARG A 561 -24.44 -25.52 -36.81
CA ARG A 561 -23.88 -26.60 -37.63
C ARG A 561 -23.27 -25.94 -38.87
N TYR A 562 -21.95 -26.05 -39.03
CA TYR A 562 -21.34 -25.82 -40.34
C TYR A 562 -21.87 -26.89 -41.28
N ILE A 563 -22.71 -26.47 -42.23
CA ILE A 563 -23.14 -27.35 -43.32
C ILE A 563 -22.00 -27.35 -44.33
N CYS A 564 -21.21 -28.41 -44.35
CA CYS A 564 -20.24 -28.63 -45.42
C CYS A 564 -21.00 -28.78 -46.74
N ALA A 565 -20.87 -27.79 -47.64
CA ALA A 565 -21.37 -27.93 -48.99
C ALA A 565 -20.58 -29.04 -49.71
N LYS A 566 -21.28 -29.91 -50.42
CA LYS A 566 -20.63 -30.91 -51.29
C LYS A 566 -19.87 -30.17 -52.42
N PRO A 567 -18.68 -30.64 -52.83
CA PRO A 567 -17.99 -30.05 -53.98
C PRO A 567 -18.83 -30.26 -55.25
N VAL A 568 -19.01 -29.18 -56.02
CA VAL A 568 -19.71 -29.22 -57.31
C VAL A 568 -18.78 -29.88 -58.35
N PRO A 569 -19.27 -30.85 -59.16
CA PRO A 569 -18.49 -31.49 -60.22
C PRO A 569 -17.89 -30.49 -61.22
N VAL A 570 -16.76 -30.86 -61.81
CA VAL A 570 -15.97 -29.98 -62.69
C VAL A 570 -16.75 -29.58 -63.95
N ASP A 571 -17.65 -30.45 -64.42
CA ASP A 571 -18.45 -30.31 -65.65
C ASP A 571 -19.45 -29.15 -65.62
N GLN A 572 -19.60 -28.45 -64.49
CA GLN A 572 -20.47 -27.28 -64.33
C GLN A 572 -19.72 -25.93 -64.26
N ARG A 573 -18.40 -25.92 -64.55
CA ARG A 573 -17.59 -24.68 -64.55
C ARG A 573 -17.35 -24.16 -65.96
N TYR A 574 -18.31 -23.40 -66.48
CA TYR A 574 -18.10 -22.59 -67.67
C TYR A 574 -17.31 -21.32 -67.30
N TYR A 575 -16.14 -21.14 -67.90
CA TYR A 575 -15.42 -19.88 -67.89
C TYR A 575 -16.03 -18.96 -68.96
N LEU A 576 -16.45 -17.76 -68.56
CA LEU A 576 -16.79 -16.70 -69.52
C LEU A 576 -15.50 -16.10 -70.08
N GLN A 577 -15.57 -15.79 -71.38
CA GLN A 577 -14.46 -15.40 -72.25
C GLN A 577 -14.31 -13.87 -72.31
#